data_AF-A0A349YM60-F1
#
_entry.id   AF-A0A349YM60-F1
#
_cell.length_a   1.000
_cell.length_b   1.000
_cell.length_c   1.000
_cell.angle_alpha   90.00
_cell.angle_beta   90.00
_cell.angle_gamma   90.00
#
_symmetry.space_group_name_H-M   'P 1'
#
loop_
_entity.id
_entity.type
_entity.pdbx_description
1 polymer ?
#
loop_
_entity_poly.entity_id
_entity_poly.type
_entity_poly.pdbx_seq_one_letter_code
_entity_poly.pdbx_strand_id
1 'polypeptide(L)'
;MRIINRGRGTGKTAMLISTAYVTGKPIITSTMNNKNNLMSMAEKMGISTNVEVYTINEWLECHRVYKQSNEILIDNVELILGDVLSKFLNANVIAGTMTVPMADIKDNTKETDRKHGHWFTLDECANEGVYCSVCHKKVYKLDYANQKLKSKYCPNCGAIMDEKEVSQ
;
A
#
# COMPACT_ATOMS: atom_id res chain seq x y z
N MET A 1 -3.72 -14.89 2.73
CA MET A 1 -3.48 -14.07 1.51
C MET A 1 -1.97 -13.89 1.33
N ARG A 2 -1.45 -14.03 0.10
CA ARG A 2 -0.06 -13.70 -0.25
C ARG A 2 -0.04 -12.40 -1.05
N ILE A 3 0.82 -11.45 -0.70
CA ILE A 3 0.98 -10.18 -1.41
C ILE A 3 2.12 -10.30 -2.42
N ILE A 4 1.87 -9.95 -3.67
CA ILE A 4 2.88 -9.90 -4.73
C ILE A 4 3.32 -8.43 -4.90
N ASN A 5 4.25 -7.99 -4.06
CA ASN A 5 4.79 -6.64 -4.12
C ASN A 5 6.09 -6.61 -4.94
N ARG A 6 5.98 -6.28 -6.23
CA ARG A 6 7.11 -6.14 -7.17
C ARG A 6 6.99 -4.80 -7.90
N GLY A 7 8.12 -4.28 -8.40
CA GLY A 7 8.15 -3.03 -9.19
C GLY A 7 7.22 -3.02 -10.40
N ARG A 8 7.00 -1.84 -10.99
CA ARG A 8 6.21 -1.67 -12.23
C ARG A 8 6.86 -2.46 -13.38
N GLY A 9 6.05 -3.03 -14.28
CA GLY A 9 6.55 -3.75 -15.47
C GLY A 9 7.06 -5.18 -15.21
N THR A 10 7.04 -5.66 -13.97
CA THR A 10 7.53 -7.01 -13.60
C THR A 10 6.57 -8.16 -13.91
N GLY A 11 5.53 -7.93 -14.71
CA GLY A 11 4.57 -8.97 -15.12
C GLY A 11 3.59 -9.43 -14.04
N LYS A 12 3.37 -8.67 -12.97
CA LYS A 12 2.41 -9.04 -11.88
C LYS A 12 1.02 -9.41 -12.42
N THR A 13 0.46 -8.56 -13.27
CA THR A 13 -0.86 -8.78 -13.88
C THR A 13 -0.87 -10.01 -14.79
N ALA A 14 0.18 -10.22 -15.61
CA ALA A 14 0.32 -11.43 -16.41
C ALA A 14 0.33 -12.70 -15.55
N MET A 15 1.12 -12.69 -14.47
CA MET A 15 1.18 -13.79 -13.50
C MET A 15 -0.19 -14.04 -12.84
N LEU A 16 -0.93 -12.99 -12.50
CA LEU A 16 -2.26 -13.10 -11.91
C LEU A 16 -3.24 -13.76 -12.90
N ILE A 17 -3.22 -13.35 -14.17
CA ILE A 17 -4.05 -13.94 -15.24
C ILE A 17 -3.69 -15.41 -15.47
N SER A 18 -2.39 -15.74 -15.57
CA SER A 18 -1.95 -17.14 -15.67
C SER A 18 -2.39 -17.98 -14.47
N THR A 19 -2.34 -17.41 -13.26
CA THR A 19 -2.79 -18.09 -12.04
C THR A 19 -4.30 -18.33 -12.07
N ALA A 20 -5.09 -17.33 -12.49
CA ALA A 20 -6.53 -17.47 -12.64
C ALA A 20 -6.88 -18.57 -13.63
N TYR A 21 -6.21 -18.60 -14.78
CA TYR A 21 -6.40 -19.63 -15.80
C TYR A 21 -6.11 -21.04 -15.29
N VAL A 22 -5.00 -21.24 -14.58
CA VAL A 22 -4.60 -22.56 -14.06
C VAL A 22 -5.49 -23.01 -12.89
N THR A 23 -5.93 -22.08 -12.04
CA THR A 23 -6.65 -22.41 -10.80
C THR A 23 -8.16 -22.32 -10.93
N GLY A 24 -8.69 -21.72 -12.00
CA GLY A 24 -10.10 -21.38 -12.16
C GLY A 24 -10.60 -20.30 -11.19
N LYS A 25 -9.71 -19.65 -10.43
CA LYS A 25 -10.09 -18.64 -9.43
C LYS A 25 -10.38 -17.30 -10.11
N PRO A 26 -11.48 -16.62 -9.75
CA PRO A 26 -11.82 -15.33 -10.34
C PRO A 26 -10.85 -14.23 -9.90
N ILE A 27 -10.61 -13.28 -10.79
CA ILE A 27 -9.84 -12.06 -10.51
C ILE A 27 -10.79 -10.93 -10.14
N ILE A 28 -10.53 -10.26 -9.03
CA ILE A 28 -11.24 -9.06 -8.59
C ILE A 28 -10.36 -7.83 -8.82
N THR A 29 -10.93 -6.77 -9.35
CA THR A 29 -10.25 -5.50 -9.62
C THR A 29 -11.11 -4.29 -9.23
N SER A 30 -10.55 -3.07 -9.27
CA SER A 30 -11.24 -1.88 -8.75
C SER A 30 -12.29 -1.31 -9.71
N THR A 31 -11.96 -1.11 -10.99
CA THR A 31 -12.83 -0.42 -11.96
C THR A 31 -13.11 -1.25 -13.21
N MET A 32 -14.14 -0.85 -13.97
CA MET A 32 -14.45 -1.46 -15.26
C MET A 32 -13.30 -1.32 -16.28
N ASN A 33 -12.56 -0.21 -16.24
CA ASN A 33 -11.38 -0.03 -17.08
C ASN A 33 -10.28 -1.04 -16.73
N ASN A 34 -10.04 -1.28 -15.44
CA ASN A 34 -9.08 -2.31 -15.02
C ASN A 34 -9.54 -3.70 -15.47
N LYS A 35 -10.83 -4.01 -15.35
CA LYS A 35 -11.43 -5.25 -15.84
C LYS A 35 -11.22 -5.42 -17.34
N ASN A 36 -11.52 -4.41 -18.14
CA ASN A 36 -11.32 -4.43 -19.59
C ASN A 36 -9.84 -4.64 -19.97
N ASN A 37 -8.92 -4.00 -19.24
CA ASN A 37 -7.48 -4.19 -19.44
C ASN A 37 -7.03 -5.62 -19.13
N LEU A 38 -7.53 -6.22 -18.04
CA LEU A 38 -7.27 -7.62 -17.68
C LEU A 38 -7.79 -8.57 -18.77
N MET A 39 -9.03 -8.36 -19.23
CA MET A 39 -9.64 -9.19 -20.27
C MET A 39 -8.88 -9.07 -21.60
N SER A 40 -8.52 -7.85 -22.02
CA SER A 40 -7.70 -7.64 -23.23
C SER A 40 -6.33 -8.30 -23.12
N MET A 41 -5.73 -8.28 -21.92
CA MET A 41 -4.46 -8.96 -21.68
C MET A 41 -4.61 -10.48 -21.72
N ALA A 42 -5.68 -11.03 -21.13
CA ALA A 42 -5.98 -12.46 -21.21
C ALA A 42 -6.23 -12.94 -22.65
N GLU A 43 -6.89 -12.11 -23.47
CA GLU A 43 -7.09 -12.37 -24.89
C GLU A 43 -5.77 -12.39 -25.67
N LYS A 44 -4.89 -11.40 -25.43
CA LYS A 44 -3.53 -11.38 -26.01
C LYS A 44 -2.68 -12.57 -25.58
N MET A 45 -2.97 -13.15 -24.41
CA MET A 45 -2.33 -14.36 -23.90
C MET A 45 -2.98 -15.65 -24.43
N GLY A 46 -4.08 -15.58 -25.20
CA GLY A 46 -4.77 -16.73 -25.76
C GLY A 46 -5.57 -17.57 -24.75
N ILE A 47 -5.96 -16.98 -23.62
CA ILE A 47 -6.57 -17.70 -22.48
C ILE A 47 -7.88 -17.05 -21.96
N SER A 48 -8.49 -16.17 -22.76
CA SER A 48 -9.64 -15.35 -22.35
C SER A 48 -10.89 -16.17 -21.97
N THR A 49 -11.11 -17.35 -22.54
CA THR A 49 -12.34 -18.14 -22.33
C THR A 49 -12.46 -18.76 -20.94
N ASN A 50 -11.36 -18.85 -20.18
CA ASN A 50 -11.31 -19.56 -18.90
C ASN A 50 -10.97 -18.64 -17.71
N VAL A 51 -10.87 -17.32 -17.93
CA VAL A 51 -10.55 -16.36 -16.87
C VAL A 51 -11.76 -15.50 -16.57
N GLU A 52 -12.29 -15.62 -15.36
CA GLU A 52 -13.36 -14.76 -14.88
C GLU A 52 -12.78 -13.52 -14.19
N VAL A 53 -13.28 -12.34 -14.58
CA VAL A 53 -12.85 -11.06 -14.00
C VAL A 53 -14.08 -10.27 -13.54
N TYR A 54 -14.03 -9.77 -12.31
CA TYR A 54 -15.07 -8.94 -11.70
C TYR A 54 -14.47 -7.65 -11.15
N THR A 55 -15.24 -6.58 -11.20
CA THR A 55 -15.00 -5.43 -10.34
C THR A 55 -15.38 -5.77 -8.90
N ILE A 56 -14.84 -5.04 -7.92
CA ILE A 56 -15.21 -5.22 -6.52
C ILE A 56 -16.72 -5.04 -6.29
N ASN A 57 -17.36 -4.12 -7.01
CA ASN A 57 -18.81 -3.90 -6.91
C ASN A 57 -19.59 -5.09 -7.46
N GLU A 58 -19.26 -5.57 -8.67
CA GLU A 58 -19.87 -6.78 -9.25
C GLU A 58 -19.70 -7.99 -8.32
N TRP A 59 -18.51 -8.16 -7.72
CA TRP A 59 -18.24 -9.25 -6.81
C TRP A 59 -19.09 -9.19 -5.54
N LEU A 60 -19.22 -8.02 -4.92
CA LEU A 60 -20.01 -7.83 -3.71
C LEU A 60 -21.51 -8.09 -3.94
N GLU A 61 -22.01 -7.82 -5.15
CA GLU A 61 -23.39 -8.11 -5.54
C GLU A 61 -23.61 -9.61 -5.83
N CYS A 62 -22.74 -10.23 -6.64
CA CYS A 62 -22.94 -11.61 -7.11
C CYS A 62 -22.52 -12.69 -6.10
N HIS A 63 -21.46 -12.45 -5.31
CA HIS A 63 -20.90 -13.46 -4.40
C HIS A 63 -21.84 -13.81 -3.24
N ARG A 64 -22.64 -12.84 -2.78
CA ARG A 64 -23.62 -13.08 -1.69
C ARG A 64 -24.73 -14.06 -2.07
N VAL A 65 -24.94 -14.31 -3.37
CA VAL A 65 -26.15 -14.99 -3.84
C VAL A 65 -25.87 -16.27 -4.64
N TYR A 66 -24.77 -16.35 -5.41
CA TYR A 66 -24.64 -17.42 -6.42
C TYR A 66 -23.27 -18.13 -6.53
N LYS A 67 -22.19 -17.66 -5.89
CA LYS A 67 -20.84 -18.22 -6.10
C LYS A 67 -20.20 -18.83 -4.85
N GLN A 68 -19.83 -20.11 -4.94
CA GLN A 68 -19.14 -20.90 -3.90
C GLN A 68 -17.60 -20.77 -3.89
N SER A 69 -16.99 -19.94 -4.75
CA SER A 69 -15.53 -19.79 -4.71
C SER A 69 -15.11 -19.08 -3.43
N ASN A 70 -14.47 -19.83 -2.53
CA ASN A 70 -13.92 -19.31 -1.27
C ASN A 70 -12.54 -18.67 -1.45
N GLU A 71 -11.95 -18.78 -2.65
CA GLU A 71 -10.64 -18.24 -2.97
C GLU A 71 -10.72 -17.33 -4.21
N ILE A 72 -10.08 -16.17 -4.11
CA ILE A 72 -10.07 -15.14 -5.16
C ILE A 72 -8.65 -14.60 -5.37
N LEU A 73 -8.43 -14.02 -6.54
CA LEU A 73 -7.24 -13.25 -6.88
C LEU A 73 -7.61 -11.77 -6.93
N ILE A 74 -6.69 -10.89 -6.54
CA ILE A 74 -6.94 -9.44 -6.52
C ILE A 74 -5.85 -8.71 -7.31
N ASP A 75 -6.26 -7.92 -8.31
CA ASP A 75 -5.37 -7.02 -9.06
C ASP A 75 -5.45 -5.59 -8.51
N ASN A 76 -4.30 -4.90 -8.43
CA ASN A 76 -4.14 -3.56 -7.84
C ASN A 76 -4.82 -3.44 -6.46
N VAL A 77 -4.40 -4.32 -5.54
CA VAL A 77 -4.94 -4.43 -4.18
C VAL A 77 -4.94 -3.09 -3.43
N GLU A 78 -3.98 -2.22 -3.69
CA GLU A 78 -3.86 -0.89 -3.09
C GLU A 78 -5.06 0.01 -3.38
N LEU A 79 -5.69 -0.14 -4.56
CA LEU A 79 -6.87 0.65 -4.94
C LEU A 79 -8.12 0.14 -4.21
N ILE A 80 -8.24 -1.18 -4.05
CA ILE A 80 -9.40 -1.80 -3.41
C ILE A 80 -9.33 -1.64 -1.89
N LEU A 81 -8.13 -1.75 -1.32
CA LEU A 81 -7.93 -1.78 0.12
C LEU A 81 -8.39 -0.49 0.80
N GLY A 82 -8.07 0.68 0.23
CA GLY A 82 -8.49 1.98 0.77
C GLY A 82 -10.02 2.12 0.83
N ASP A 83 -10.69 1.80 -0.28
CA ASP A 83 -12.15 1.89 -0.40
C ASP A 83 -12.87 0.91 0.53
N VAL A 84 -12.40 -0.35 0.57
CA VAL A 84 -13.01 -1.39 1.41
C VAL A 84 -12.81 -1.11 2.89
N LEU A 85 -11.60 -0.73 3.30
CA LEU A 85 -11.33 -0.42 4.71
C LEU A 85 -12.11 0.81 5.16
N SER A 86 -12.21 1.85 4.33
CA SER A 86 -12.95 3.07 4.69
C SER A 86 -14.44 2.79 4.89
N LYS A 87 -15.03 1.99 4.00
CA LYS A 87 -16.43 1.53 4.14
C LYS A 87 -16.64 0.67 5.38
N PHE A 88 -15.75 -0.30 5.61
CA PHE A 88 -15.88 -1.25 6.72
C PHE A 88 -15.70 -0.59 8.09
N LEU A 89 -14.74 0.32 8.22
CA LEU A 89 -14.44 1.01 9.48
C LEU A 89 -15.28 2.27 9.68
N ASN A 90 -16.08 2.67 8.68
CA ASN A 90 -16.83 3.93 8.67
C ASN A 90 -15.94 5.14 9.02
N ALA A 91 -14.73 5.17 8.48
CA ALA A 91 -13.72 6.18 8.74
C ALA A 91 -12.89 6.43 7.48
N ASN A 92 -12.36 7.65 7.33
CA ASN A 92 -11.41 7.94 6.27
C ASN A 92 -10.05 7.32 6.60
N VAL A 93 -9.69 6.23 5.92
CA VAL A 93 -8.42 5.53 6.15
C VAL A 93 -7.29 6.25 5.41
N ILE A 94 -6.44 6.93 6.17
CA ILE A 94 -5.36 7.77 5.60
C ILE A 94 -4.06 6.99 5.40
N ALA A 95 -3.80 5.96 6.21
CA ALA A 95 -2.59 5.15 6.14
C ALA A 95 -2.80 3.74 6.70
N GLY A 96 -2.04 2.78 6.19
CA GLY A 96 -1.96 1.41 6.69
C GLY A 96 -0.56 0.83 6.45
N THR A 97 -0.09 -0.01 7.36
CA THR A 97 1.25 -0.62 7.30
C THR A 97 1.14 -2.12 7.07
N MET A 98 2.09 -2.71 6.31
CA MET A 98 2.13 -4.15 6.07
C MET A 98 3.54 -4.67 6.29
N THR A 99 3.69 -5.75 7.06
CA THR A 99 4.95 -6.47 7.18
C THR A 99 5.04 -7.48 6.05
N VAL A 100 5.87 -7.21 5.04
CA VAL A 100 6.21 -8.19 4.01
C VAL A 100 7.47 -8.94 4.45
N PRO A 101 7.43 -10.28 4.62
CA PRO A 101 8.65 -11.04 4.85
C PRO A 101 9.56 -10.83 3.64
N MET A 102 10.75 -10.26 3.90
CA MET A 102 11.78 -10.00 2.89
C MET A 102 12.32 -11.33 2.36
N ALA A 103 11.62 -11.95 1.42
CA ALA A 103 12.21 -12.98 0.58
C ALA A 103 13.13 -12.28 -0.42
N ASP A 104 14.41 -12.13 -0.05
CA ASP A 104 15.59 -11.86 -0.91
C ASP A 104 15.47 -10.76 -1.97
N ILE A 105 14.66 -9.73 -1.74
CA ILE A 105 14.87 -8.46 -2.44
C ILE A 105 16.01 -7.78 -1.69
N LYS A 106 17.23 -7.92 -2.21
CA LYS A 106 18.32 -7.01 -1.86
C LYS A 106 17.76 -5.59 -1.95
N ASP A 107 17.62 -4.94 -0.81
CA ASP A 107 17.42 -3.50 -0.71
C ASP A 107 18.64 -2.88 -1.39
N ASN A 108 18.57 -2.66 -2.70
CA ASN A 108 19.67 -2.05 -3.45
C ASN A 108 19.84 -0.57 -3.07
N THR A 109 18.89 0.00 -2.33
CA THR A 109 19.15 1.15 -1.49
C THR A 109 19.93 0.65 -0.28
N LYS A 110 21.26 0.65 -0.43
CA LYS A 110 22.18 0.61 0.71
C LYS A 110 21.65 1.62 1.74
N GLU A 111 21.76 1.30 3.01
CA GLU A 111 21.34 2.17 4.13
C GLU A 111 21.86 3.62 3.96
N THR A 112 22.97 3.79 3.23
CA THR A 112 23.60 5.04 2.80
C THR A 112 22.77 5.95 1.89
N ASP A 113 21.74 5.46 1.21
CA ASP A 113 20.90 6.25 0.28
C ASP A 113 19.62 6.78 0.94
N ARG A 114 19.34 6.39 2.19
CA ARG A 114 18.17 6.87 2.92
C ARG A 114 18.42 8.33 3.34
N LYS A 115 17.40 9.18 3.22
CA LYS A 115 17.52 10.59 3.60
C LYS A 115 17.63 10.69 5.12
N HIS A 116 18.70 11.31 5.60
CA HIS A 116 18.90 11.64 7.01
C HIS A 116 18.39 13.05 7.32
N GLY A 117 17.92 13.26 8.53
CA GLY A 117 17.35 14.51 9.00
C GLY A 117 17.43 14.64 10.52
N HIS A 118 16.91 15.75 11.03
CA HIS A 118 16.79 16.00 12.45
C HIS A 118 15.45 16.65 12.77
N TRP A 119 15.04 16.54 14.02
CA TRP A 119 13.88 17.22 14.55
C TRP A 119 14.22 18.67 14.90
N PHE A 120 13.35 19.60 14.53
CA PHE A 120 13.40 20.99 14.98
C PHE A 120 12.04 21.43 15.50
N THR A 121 12.04 22.34 16.48
CA THR A 121 10.85 22.86 17.14
C THR A 121 10.62 24.31 16.74
N LEU A 122 9.36 24.69 16.59
CA LEU A 122 8.93 26.08 16.51
C LEU A 122 8.00 26.31 17.70
N ASP A 123 8.34 27.24 18.58
CA ASP A 123 7.69 27.49 19.88
C ASP A 123 6.83 28.76 19.92
N GLU A 124 7.02 29.72 19.01
CA GLU A 124 6.45 31.07 19.18
C GLU A 124 5.33 31.48 18.18
N CYS A 125 4.54 30.57 17.63
CA CYS A 125 3.51 30.93 16.62
C CYS A 125 2.29 29.99 16.63
N ALA A 126 1.22 30.33 15.91
CA ALA A 126 0.08 29.42 15.62
C ALA A 126 0.51 28.07 14.98
N ASN A 127 1.74 28.00 14.48
CA ASN A 127 2.36 26.81 13.91
C ASN A 127 3.13 25.96 14.93
N GLU A 128 3.08 26.28 16.22
CA GLU A 128 3.84 25.64 17.28
C GLU A 128 3.90 24.09 17.19
N GLY A 129 5.09 23.50 17.06
CA GLY A 129 5.27 22.04 17.10
C GLY A 129 6.63 21.52 16.66
N VAL A 130 6.73 20.20 16.52
CA VAL A 130 7.93 19.47 16.05
C VAL A 130 7.82 19.23 14.54
N TYR A 131 8.91 19.48 13.82
CA TYR A 131 9.00 19.41 12.36
C TYR A 131 10.17 18.54 11.90
N CYS A 132 10.01 17.94 10.71
CA CYS A 132 11.07 17.19 10.03
C CYS A 132 11.93 18.11 9.17
N SER A 133 13.26 18.09 9.33
CA SER A 133 14.18 18.90 8.51
C SER A 133 14.22 18.53 7.02
N VAL A 134 13.73 17.34 6.63
CA VAL A 134 13.77 16.84 5.25
C VAL A 134 12.51 17.22 4.46
N CYS A 135 11.33 17.10 5.07
CA CYS A 135 10.06 17.38 4.38
C CYS A 135 9.34 18.64 4.89
N HIS A 136 9.85 19.27 5.94
CA HIS A 136 9.31 20.48 6.58
C HIS A 136 7.84 20.38 7.00
N LYS A 137 7.28 19.17 7.07
CA LYS A 137 5.93 18.94 7.57
C LYS A 137 5.94 18.81 9.09
N LYS A 138 4.93 19.40 9.72
CA LYS A 138 4.64 19.25 11.15
C LYS A 138 4.37 17.78 11.48
N VAL A 139 4.92 17.31 12.59
CA VAL A 139 4.89 15.91 13.02
C VAL A 139 4.04 15.78 14.28
N TYR A 140 4.31 16.61 15.29
CA TYR A 140 3.60 16.62 16.56
C TYR A 140 3.39 18.07 17.06
N LYS A 141 2.39 18.30 17.92
CA LYS A 141 2.24 19.58 18.66
C LYS A 141 3.18 19.57 19.88
N LEU A 142 3.71 20.72 20.29
CA LEU A 142 4.67 20.85 21.39
C LEU A 142 4.09 20.37 22.74
N ASP A 143 2.81 20.64 23.01
CA ASP A 143 2.14 20.31 24.28
C ASP A 143 1.72 18.83 24.47
N TYR A 144 2.20 17.90 23.65
CA TYR A 144 2.07 16.47 23.99
C TYR A 144 3.11 16.09 25.05
N ALA A 145 2.88 16.55 26.28
CA ALA A 145 3.76 16.44 27.46
C ALA A 145 4.19 15.00 27.83
N ASN A 146 3.61 13.96 27.23
CA ASN A 146 3.87 12.55 27.56
C ASN A 146 4.39 11.66 26.41
N GLN A 147 4.74 12.18 25.23
CA GLN A 147 5.24 11.33 24.14
C GLN A 147 6.52 11.89 23.49
N LYS A 148 7.64 11.68 24.18
CA LYS A 148 8.95 11.47 23.54
C LYS A 148 8.89 10.24 22.62
N LEU A 149 8.14 10.28 21.53
CA LEU A 149 8.18 9.22 20.52
C LEU A 149 9.53 9.31 19.82
N LYS A 150 10.48 8.52 20.35
CA LYS A 150 11.84 8.23 19.87
C LYS A 150 11.85 7.55 18.50
N SER A 151 10.94 7.93 17.60
CA SER A 151 10.95 7.37 16.25
C SER A 151 12.23 7.84 15.58
N LYS A 152 13.09 6.88 15.23
CA LYS A 152 14.24 7.11 14.35
C LYS A 152 13.80 7.48 12.93
N TYR A 153 12.50 7.51 12.63
CA TYR A 153 11.99 7.77 11.29
C TYR A 153 10.89 8.84 11.29
N CYS A 154 10.93 9.70 10.27
CA CYS A 154 9.85 10.62 9.96
C CYS A 154 8.58 9.88 9.53
N PRO A 155 7.42 10.07 10.19
CA PRO A 155 6.18 9.44 9.75
C PRO A 155 5.65 9.99 8.42
N ASN A 156 6.08 11.21 8.03
CA ASN A 156 5.61 11.86 6.81
C ASN A 156 6.43 11.51 5.56
N CYS A 157 7.72 11.20 5.70
CA CYS A 157 8.61 10.97 4.55
C CYS A 157 9.59 9.80 4.71
N GLY A 158 9.60 9.11 5.86
CA GLY A 158 10.47 7.97 6.12
C GLY A 158 11.95 8.31 6.36
N ALA A 159 12.34 9.59 6.37
CA ALA A 159 13.71 10.00 6.65
C ALA A 159 14.20 9.51 8.01
N ILE A 160 15.46 9.07 8.09
CA ILE A 160 16.11 8.66 9.34
C ILE A 160 16.44 9.92 10.14
N MET A 161 16.12 9.92 11.42
CA MET A 161 16.31 11.06 12.29
C MET A 161 17.53 10.84 13.15
N ASP A 162 18.60 11.56 12.83
CA ASP A 162 19.83 11.58 13.59
C ASP A 162 19.53 12.28 14.92
N GLU A 163 19.75 11.57 16.02
CA GLU A 163 19.74 12.19 17.34
C GLU A 163 20.91 13.17 17.37
N LYS A 164 20.69 14.44 17.75
CA LYS A 164 21.81 15.36 18.01
C LYS A 164 22.65 14.73 19.11
N GLU A 165 23.90 14.37 18.82
CA GLU A 165 24.88 14.05 19.85
C GLU A 165 24.95 15.26 20.78
N VAL A 166 24.50 15.09 22.02
CA VAL A 166 24.68 16.09 23.05
C VAL A 166 26.15 16.01 23.44
N SER A 167 27.00 16.77 22.75
CA SER A 167 28.33 17.08 23.25
C SER A 167 28.16 17.85 24.56
N GLN A 168 28.57 17.19 25.65
CA GLN A 168 28.67 17.77 26.99
C GLN A 168 29.74 18.86 27.05
#